data_AF-A0A8H4U5P5-F1
#
_entry.id   AF-A0A8H4U5P5-F1
#
_cell.length_a   1.000
_cell.length_b   1.000
_cell.length_c   1.000
_cell.angle_alpha   90.00
_cell.angle_beta   90.00
_cell.angle_gamma   90.00
#
_symmetry.space_group_name_H-M   'P 1'
#
loop_
_entity.id
_entity.type
_entity.pdbx_description
1 polymer ?
#
loop_
_entity_poly.entity_id
_entity_poly.type
_entity_poly.pdbx_seq_one_letter_code
_entity_poly.pdbx_strand_id
1 'polypeptide(L)'
;MKDDACRIELTPTDSPQSYQYVALSHEWRDLKPELALKSNLEDRMNGIPVQDLPSTFRDAVVTANNLGYHYLWIDSLWIVQDDDKDRERECLRMSSICQGAALTIAAPAAKDPPVGFLHKRPLHDNPDYQPCTLQYRNSAGQPINTIKI
;
A
#
# COMPACT_ATOMS: atom_id res chain seq x y z
N MET A 1 32.23 -6.71 -0.63
CA MET A 1 30.98 -6.81 -1.39
C MET A 1 29.92 -6.21 -0.51
N LYS A 2 29.40 -5.03 -0.85
CA LYS A 2 28.32 -4.38 -0.09
C LYS A 2 27.00 -4.94 -0.60
N ASP A 3 26.14 -5.34 0.32
CA ASP A 3 24.84 -5.95 0.07
C ASP A 3 24.00 -5.13 -0.92
N ASP A 4 23.52 -5.82 -1.96
CA ASP A 4 22.64 -5.32 -3.00
C ASP A 4 21.18 -5.29 -2.48
N ALA A 5 20.98 -4.68 -1.31
CA ALA A 5 19.68 -4.61 -0.67
C ALA A 5 18.75 -3.72 -1.51
N CYS A 6 17.59 -4.25 -1.91
CA CYS A 6 16.58 -3.51 -2.65
C CYS A 6 16.21 -2.22 -1.89
N ARG A 7 16.23 -1.07 -2.57
CA ARG A 7 15.90 0.24 -2.00
C ARG A 7 14.70 0.83 -2.75
N ILE A 8 13.91 1.62 -2.03
CA ILE A 8 12.90 2.49 -2.65
C ILE A 8 13.39 3.92 -2.62
N GLU A 9 13.09 4.69 -3.66
CA GLU A 9 13.44 6.10 -3.78
C GLU A 9 12.17 6.94 -3.82
N LEU A 10 12.20 8.13 -3.21
CA LEU A 10 11.11 9.09 -3.28
C LEU A 10 11.30 9.97 -4.52
N THR A 11 10.43 9.79 -5.52
CA THR A 11 10.47 10.57 -6.77
C THR A 11 9.57 11.81 -6.68
N PRO A 12 10.09 13.05 -6.82
CA PRO A 12 9.28 14.26 -6.86
C PRO A 12 8.16 14.19 -7.92
N THR A 13 6.95 14.59 -7.54
CA THR A 13 5.76 14.59 -8.42
C THR A 13 5.81 15.63 -9.55
N ASP A 14 6.84 16.47 -9.62
CA ASP A 14 6.94 17.60 -10.55
C ASP A 14 7.47 17.22 -11.94
N SER A 15 7.71 15.93 -12.21
CA SER A 15 8.11 15.48 -13.54
C SER A 15 6.92 15.48 -14.51
N PRO A 16 7.07 15.92 -15.77
CA PRO A 16 6.00 15.96 -16.78
C PRO A 16 5.52 14.58 -17.27
N GLN A 17 5.98 13.48 -16.66
CA GLN A 17 5.57 12.13 -17.00
C GLN A 17 4.34 11.70 -16.20
N SER A 18 3.34 11.20 -16.92
CA SER A 18 2.22 10.48 -16.31
C SER A 18 2.71 9.11 -15.86
N TYR A 19 2.80 8.92 -14.55
CA TYR A 19 3.14 7.62 -13.96
C TYR A 19 1.88 6.83 -13.67
N GLN A 20 1.86 5.57 -14.09
CA GLN A 20 0.91 4.61 -13.54
C GLN A 20 1.42 4.17 -12.18
N TYR A 21 0.67 4.50 -11.14
CA TYR A 21 1.01 4.17 -9.76
C TYR A 21 -0.10 3.41 -9.06
N VAL A 22 0.31 2.68 -8.03
CA VAL A 22 -0.56 2.03 -7.06
C VAL A 22 -0.65 2.92 -5.83
N ALA A 23 -1.82 3.05 -5.21
CA ALA A 23 -1.95 3.70 -3.91
C ALA A 23 -2.06 2.66 -2.79
N LEU A 24 -1.45 2.91 -1.63
CA LEU A 24 -1.66 2.12 -0.41
C LEU A 24 -2.58 2.87 0.56
N SER A 25 -3.77 2.33 0.81
CA SER A 25 -4.65 2.78 1.90
C SER A 25 -4.38 1.93 3.14
N HIS A 26 -3.88 2.56 4.20
CA HIS A 26 -3.54 1.94 5.47
C HIS A 26 -3.88 2.86 6.64
N GLU A 27 -3.96 2.31 7.85
CA GLU A 27 -4.11 3.14 9.05
C GLU A 27 -2.74 3.68 9.49
N TRP A 28 -2.69 4.93 9.95
CA TRP A 28 -1.46 5.53 10.47
C TRP A 28 -1.15 5.14 11.93
N ARG A 29 -1.98 4.27 12.54
CA ARG A 29 -1.86 3.91 13.96
C ARG A 29 -0.60 3.10 14.22
N ASP A 30 0.01 3.34 15.38
CA ASP A 30 1.15 2.60 15.94
C ASP A 30 2.46 2.64 15.12
N LEU A 31 2.48 3.33 13.99
CA LEU A 31 3.69 3.67 13.26
C LEU A 31 4.50 4.69 14.08
N LYS A 32 5.51 4.19 14.83
CA LYS A 32 6.56 5.00 15.47
C LYS A 32 7.28 5.89 14.43
N PRO A 33 8.02 6.96 14.82
CA PRO A 33 8.25 8.14 13.98
C PRO A 33 9.21 7.87 12.82
N GLU A 34 8.70 7.21 11.80
CA GLU A 34 9.38 6.83 10.56
C GLU A 34 8.51 7.22 9.36
N LEU A 35 7.61 8.19 9.55
CA LEU A 35 6.53 8.47 8.60
C LEU A 35 6.69 9.81 7.86
N ALA A 36 7.92 10.22 7.58
CA ALA A 36 8.28 11.56 7.12
C ALA A 36 8.08 12.65 8.21
N LEU A 37 9.19 13.01 8.83
CA LEU A 37 9.34 14.22 9.64
C LEU A 37 10.19 15.20 8.85
N LYS A 38 10.03 16.51 9.09
CA LYS A 38 10.90 17.51 8.44
C LYS A 38 12.39 17.20 8.57
N SER A 39 12.78 16.62 9.71
CA SER A 39 14.16 16.26 10.03
C SER A 39 14.73 15.07 9.25
N ASN A 40 13.89 14.23 8.61
CA ASN A 40 14.33 13.00 7.95
C ASN A 40 13.94 12.91 6.47
N LEU A 41 13.38 13.97 5.89
CA LEU A 41 13.02 14.00 4.47
C LEU A 41 14.23 13.81 3.55
N GLU A 42 15.35 14.50 3.83
CA GLU A 42 16.56 14.42 3.00
C GLU A 42 17.14 13.00 2.99
N ASP A 43 17.22 12.35 4.16
CA ASP A 43 17.67 10.96 4.28
C ASP A 43 16.76 10.00 3.52
N ARG A 44 15.45 10.26 3.50
CA ARG A 44 14.48 9.44 2.75
C ARG A 44 14.57 9.63 1.25
N MET A 45 14.88 10.83 0.78
CA MET A 45 15.13 11.09 -0.64
C MET A 45 16.38 10.36 -1.15
N ASN A 46 17.36 10.09 -0.27
CA ASN A 46 18.55 9.29 -0.57
C ASN A 46 18.29 7.77 -0.63
N GLY A 47 17.02 7.36 -0.52
CA GLY A 47 16.56 6.00 -0.70
C GLY A 47 16.54 5.18 0.59
N ILE A 48 15.42 4.49 0.81
CA ILE A 48 15.15 3.70 2.01
C ILE A 48 15.35 2.20 1.69
N PRO A 49 16.20 1.48 2.44
CA PRO A 49 16.28 0.03 2.31
C PRO A 49 14.92 -0.63 2.57
N VAL A 50 14.48 -1.53 1.69
CA VAL A 50 13.15 -2.17 1.80
C VAL A 50 12.99 -2.91 3.14
N GLN A 51 14.06 -3.49 3.67
CA GLN A 51 14.07 -4.20 4.95
C GLN A 51 13.73 -3.29 6.15
N ASP A 52 14.01 -1.99 6.04
CA ASP A 52 13.76 -1.00 7.10
C ASP A 52 12.32 -0.48 7.05
N LEU A 53 11.56 -0.81 6.00
CA LEU A 53 10.15 -0.43 5.91
C LEU A 53 9.29 -1.29 6.83
N PRO A 54 8.18 -0.74 7.38
CA PRO A 54 7.14 -1.54 8.02
C PRO A 54 6.68 -2.73 7.16
N SER A 55 6.26 -3.81 7.82
CA SER A 55 5.87 -5.05 7.15
C SER A 55 4.78 -4.85 6.08
N THR A 56 3.78 -4.03 6.38
CA THR A 56 2.72 -3.60 5.45
C THR A 56 3.27 -2.91 4.21
N PHE A 57 4.31 -2.09 4.33
CA PHE A 57 4.87 -1.36 3.20
C PHE A 57 5.71 -2.28 2.32
N ARG A 58 6.45 -3.22 2.92
CA ARG A 58 7.17 -4.27 2.18
C ARG A 58 6.20 -5.11 1.35
N ASP A 59 5.09 -5.53 1.95
CA ASP A 59 4.06 -6.30 1.25
C ASP A 59 3.41 -5.49 0.13
N ALA A 60 3.21 -4.19 0.31
CA ALA A 60 2.72 -3.29 -0.73
C ALA A 60 3.71 -3.16 -1.89
N VAL A 61 5.01 -3.03 -1.61
CA VAL A 61 6.08 -3.00 -2.63
C VAL A 61 6.09 -4.31 -3.42
N VAL A 62 6.07 -5.45 -2.73
CA VAL A 62 6.04 -6.79 -3.37
C VAL A 62 4.79 -6.93 -4.25
N THR A 63 3.63 -6.52 -3.74
CA THR A 63 2.36 -6.61 -4.47
C THR A 63 2.38 -5.74 -5.73
N ALA A 64 2.78 -4.47 -5.61
CA ALA A 64 2.86 -3.55 -6.75
C ALA A 64 3.83 -4.08 -7.82
N ASN A 65 5.02 -4.53 -7.41
CA ASN A 65 6.01 -5.08 -8.33
C ASN A 65 5.52 -6.35 -9.05
N ASN A 66 4.86 -7.27 -8.34
CA ASN A 66 4.29 -8.48 -8.94
C ASN A 66 3.13 -8.18 -9.90
N LEU A 67 2.45 -7.06 -9.73
CA LEU A 67 1.42 -6.56 -10.64
C LEU A 67 1.99 -5.75 -11.81
N GLY A 68 3.31 -5.56 -11.88
CA GLY A 68 3.99 -4.84 -12.96
C GLY A 68 4.03 -3.31 -12.79
N TYR A 69 3.78 -2.80 -11.59
CA TYR A 69 3.86 -1.37 -11.28
C TYR A 69 5.19 -1.02 -10.60
N HIS A 70 5.76 0.10 -11.02
CA HIS A 70 7.04 0.61 -10.49
C HIS A 70 6.88 1.83 -9.59
N TYR A 71 5.66 2.37 -9.46
CA TYR A 71 5.36 3.52 -8.63
C TYR A 71 4.30 3.13 -7.60
N LEU A 72 4.61 3.37 -6.33
CA LEU A 72 3.73 3.11 -5.20
C LEU A 72 3.64 4.38 -4.37
N TRP A 73 2.43 4.86 -4.15
CA TRP A 73 2.14 6.00 -3.31
C TRP A 73 1.73 5.53 -1.92
N ILE A 74 2.46 5.99 -0.90
CA ILE A 74 2.22 5.73 0.51
C ILE A 74 2.19 7.08 1.22
N ASP A 75 1.02 7.46 1.73
CA ASP A 75 0.80 8.78 2.35
C ASP A 75 1.79 9.09 3.47
N SER A 76 2.02 8.12 4.35
CA SER A 76 2.91 8.24 5.49
C SER A 76 4.39 8.17 5.14
N LEU A 77 4.79 8.12 3.86
CA LEU A 77 6.16 8.39 3.44
C LEU A 77 6.33 9.78 2.81
N TRP A 78 5.21 10.45 2.49
CA TRP A 78 5.17 11.70 1.73
C TRP A 78 4.60 12.88 2.52
N ILE A 79 3.64 12.63 3.41
CA ILE A 79 2.99 13.65 4.22
C ILE A 79 3.82 13.88 5.47
N VAL A 80 4.25 15.13 5.67
CA VAL A 80 5.04 15.54 6.82
C VAL A 80 4.16 15.49 8.07
N GLN A 81 4.41 14.51 8.94
CA GLN A 81 3.50 14.20 10.04
C GLN A 81 3.54 15.23 11.18
N ASP A 82 4.63 15.99 11.30
CA ASP A 82 4.83 17.07 12.25
C ASP A 82 4.47 18.46 11.68
N ASP A 83 3.74 18.51 10.57
CA ASP A 83 3.21 19.73 9.97
C ASP A 83 1.70 19.62 9.72
N ASP A 84 0.91 20.21 10.61
CA ASP A 84 -0.56 20.20 10.50
C ASP A 84 -1.07 20.80 9.19
N LYS A 85 -0.38 21.80 8.62
CA LYS A 85 -0.78 22.41 7.35
C LYS A 85 -0.52 21.48 6.18
N ASP A 86 0.59 20.74 6.23
CA ASP A 86 0.92 19.74 5.21
C ASP A 86 -0.09 18.59 5.26
N ARG A 87 -0.38 18.09 6.46
CA ARG A 87 -1.40 17.06 6.69
C ARG A 87 -2.76 17.48 6.14
N GLU A 88 -3.23 18.69 6.46
CA GLU A 88 -4.53 19.19 5.97
C GLU A 88 -4.54 19.31 4.44
N ARG A 89 -3.48 19.86 3.85
CA ARG A 89 -3.35 20.00 2.39
C ARG A 89 -3.40 18.64 1.69
N GLU A 90 -2.64 17.66 2.18
CA GLU A 90 -2.56 16.34 1.54
C GLU A 90 -3.82 15.50 1.79
N CYS A 91 -4.48 15.65 2.95
CA CYS A 91 -5.80 15.07 3.20
C CYS A 91 -6.84 15.53 2.17
N LEU A 92 -6.84 16.81 1.79
CA LEU A 92 -7.74 17.34 0.76
C LEU A 92 -7.45 16.76 -0.63
N ARG A 93 -6.19 16.38 -0.90
CA ARG A 93 -5.74 15.81 -2.18
C ARG A 93 -5.93 14.30 -2.26
N MET A 94 -6.12 13.63 -1.13
CA MET A 94 -6.23 12.16 -1.02
C MET A 94 -7.26 11.57 -2.00
N SER A 95 -8.40 12.23 -2.19
CA SER A 95 -9.44 11.78 -3.13
C SER A 95 -8.93 11.75 -4.57
N SER A 96 -8.21 12.80 -4.98
CA SER A 96 -7.64 12.91 -6.33
C SER A 96 -6.49 11.93 -6.53
N ILE A 97 -5.71 11.64 -5.49
CA ILE A 97 -4.63 10.65 -5.53
C ILE A 97 -5.22 9.24 -5.70
N CYS A 98 -6.17 8.84 -4.85
CA CYS A 98 -6.82 7.55 -5.00
C CYS A 98 -7.56 7.41 -6.34
N GLN A 99 -8.15 8.50 -6.87
CA GLN A 99 -8.81 8.50 -8.17
C GLN A 99 -7.83 8.38 -9.35
N GLY A 100 -6.61 8.93 -9.22
CA GLY A 100 -5.57 8.87 -10.24
C GLY A 100 -4.77 7.56 -10.24
N ALA A 101 -4.87 6.76 -9.19
CA ALA A 101 -4.17 5.48 -9.07
C ALA A 101 -4.76 4.44 -10.05
N ALA A 102 -3.89 3.60 -10.60
CA ALA A 102 -4.31 2.46 -11.43
C ALA A 102 -5.05 1.39 -10.60
N LEU A 103 -4.63 1.22 -9.34
CA LEU A 103 -5.30 0.41 -8.34
C LEU A 103 -4.94 0.89 -6.92
N THR A 104 -5.78 0.55 -5.96
CA THR A 104 -5.54 0.85 -4.55
C THR A 104 -5.46 -0.45 -3.74
N ILE A 105 -4.35 -0.66 -3.07
CA ILE A 105 -4.18 -1.73 -2.07
C ILE A 105 -4.80 -1.24 -0.77
N ALA A 106 -5.83 -1.92 -0.28
CA ALA A 106 -6.42 -1.63 1.02
C ALA A 106 -5.89 -2.59 2.09
N ALA A 107 -5.20 -2.07 3.09
CA ALA A 107 -4.64 -2.81 4.21
C ALA A 107 -5.18 -2.30 5.58
N PRO A 108 -6.50 -2.42 5.85
CA PRO A 108 -7.12 -1.86 7.05
C PRO A 108 -6.86 -2.68 8.33
N ALA A 109 -6.48 -3.95 8.19
CA ALA A 109 -6.44 -4.93 9.29
C ALA A 109 -5.03 -5.24 9.79
N ALA A 110 -4.00 -4.57 9.25
CA ALA A 110 -2.69 -4.63 9.86
C ALA A 110 -2.74 -3.76 11.12
N LYS A 111 -3.17 -4.35 12.25
CA LYS A 111 -2.45 -4.07 13.50
C LYS A 111 -0.96 -4.26 13.20
N ASP A 112 -0.05 -3.73 13.98
CA ASP A 112 1.38 -3.97 13.74
C ASP A 112 1.86 -5.21 14.55
N PRO A 113 1.40 -6.47 14.35
CA PRO A 113 2.28 -7.58 14.61
C PRO A 113 3.35 -7.60 13.49
N PRO A 114 4.45 -8.35 13.66
CA PRO A 114 5.54 -8.43 12.68
C PRO A 114 5.15 -8.99 11.29
N VAL A 115 3.87 -9.11 10.98
CA VAL A 115 3.29 -9.86 9.87
C VAL A 115 2.41 -8.91 9.06
N GLY A 116 2.93 -8.41 7.93
CA GLY A 116 2.20 -7.57 6.96
C GLY A 116 1.00 -8.31 6.34
N PHE A 117 0.29 -7.76 5.36
CA PHE A 117 -0.96 -8.35 4.86
C PHE A 117 -0.83 -9.61 3.99
N LEU A 118 0.37 -10.04 3.60
CA LEU A 118 0.59 -11.24 2.77
C LEU A 118 0.68 -12.56 3.57
N HIS A 119 0.45 -12.53 4.88
CA HIS A 119 0.43 -13.75 5.71
C HIS A 119 -0.79 -14.64 5.43
N LYS A 120 -0.64 -15.95 5.70
CA LYS A 120 -1.76 -16.90 5.62
C LYS A 120 -2.83 -16.54 6.67
N ARG A 121 -4.05 -16.24 6.23
CA ARG A 121 -5.16 -15.92 7.15
C ARG A 121 -5.61 -17.18 7.90
N PRO A 122 -5.67 -17.16 9.24
CA PRO A 122 -6.07 -18.33 10.04
C PRO A 122 -7.54 -18.72 9.87
N LEU A 123 -8.39 -17.83 9.36
CA LEU A 123 -9.81 -18.11 9.10
C LEU A 123 -10.03 -19.27 8.11
N HIS A 124 -9.08 -19.54 7.22
CA HIS A 124 -9.17 -20.67 6.29
C HIS A 124 -8.92 -22.04 6.93
N ASP A 125 -8.42 -22.08 8.17
CA ASP A 125 -8.17 -23.33 8.90
C ASP A 125 -9.33 -23.66 9.88
N ASN A 126 -10.37 -22.82 9.95
CA ASN A 126 -11.60 -23.11 10.70
C ASN A 126 -12.54 -23.99 9.86
N PRO A 127 -12.89 -25.22 10.30
CA PRO A 127 -13.81 -26.11 9.57
C PRO A 127 -15.23 -25.53 9.41
N ASP A 128 -15.62 -24.56 10.24
CA ASP A 128 -16.91 -23.88 10.17
C ASP A 128 -16.91 -22.66 9.24
N TYR A 129 -15.74 -22.26 8.70
CA TYR A 129 -15.66 -21.16 7.74
C TYR A 129 -16.19 -21.60 6.37
N GLN A 130 -17.39 -21.11 6.02
CA GLN A 130 -17.93 -21.25 4.67
C GLN A 130 -17.75 -19.93 3.91
N PRO A 131 -16.83 -19.87 2.92
CA PRO A 131 -16.70 -18.69 2.08
C PRO A 131 -18.01 -18.45 1.34
N CYS A 132 -18.42 -17.19 1.26
CA CYS A 132 -19.60 -16.84 0.50
C CYS A 132 -19.29 -17.02 -0.99
N THR A 133 -20.21 -17.64 -1.71
CA THR A 133 -20.00 -17.99 -3.12
C THR A 133 -20.85 -17.09 -3.99
N LEU A 134 -20.20 -16.20 -4.73
CA LEU A 134 -20.82 -15.36 -5.75
C LEU A 134 -20.78 -16.09 -7.09
N GLN A 135 -21.96 -16.46 -7.59
CA GLN A 135 -22.08 -17.06 -8.92
C GLN A 135 -22.43 -16.01 -9.96
N TYR A 136 -21.55 -15.80 -10.93
CA TYR A 136 -21.89 -15.08 -12.15
C TYR A 136 -22.77 -15.97 -13.01
N ARG A 137 -23.92 -15.43 -13.43
CA ARG A 137 -24.88 -16.12 -14.28
C ARG A 137 -25.06 -15.38 -15.60
N ASN A 138 -25.27 -16.12 -16.68
CA ASN A 138 -25.65 -15.53 -17.97
C ASN A 138 -27.11 -15.05 -17.95
N SER A 139 -27.58 -14.47 -19.05
CA SER A 139 -28.97 -14.01 -19.23
C SER A 139 -30.02 -15.13 -19.12
N ALA A 140 -29.62 -16.40 -19.31
CA ALA A 140 -30.46 -17.58 -19.10
C ALA A 140 -30.42 -18.11 -17.66
N GLY A 141 -29.72 -17.42 -16.74
CA GLY A 141 -29.58 -17.82 -15.34
C GLY A 141 -28.60 -18.96 -15.09
N GLN A 142 -27.83 -19.40 -16.08
CA GLN A 142 -26.86 -20.48 -15.93
C GLN A 142 -25.54 -19.93 -15.37
N PRO A 143 -24.91 -20.60 -14.40
CA PRO A 143 -23.63 -20.17 -13.83
C PRO A 143 -22.52 -20.26 -14.88
N ILE A 144 -21.78 -19.17 -15.07
CA ILE A 144 -20.66 -19.05 -16.01
C ILE A 144 -19.32 -18.88 -15.29
N ASN A 145 -19.33 -18.38 -14.05
CA ASN A 145 -18.15 -18.28 -13.22
C ASN A 145 -18.54 -18.26 -11.74
N THR A 146 -17.61 -18.62 -10.86
CA THR A 146 -17.80 -18.62 -9.42
C THR A 146 -16.63 -17.93 -8.73
N ILE A 147 -16.94 -16.93 -7.91
CA ILE A 147 -15.98 -16.24 -7.05
C ILE A 147 -16.30 -16.65 -5.60
N LYS A 148 -15.29 -17.11 -4.87
CA LYS A 148 -15.38 -17.34 -3.43
C LYS A 148 -14.85 -16.10 -2.71
N ILE A 149 -15.65 -15.51 -1.82
CA ILE A 149 -15.34 -14.34 -1.00
C ILE A 149 -15.35 -14.67 0.49
#